data_AF-A0A8X6PX07-F1
#
_entry.id   AF-A0A8X6PX07-F1
#
_cell.length_a   1.000
_cell.length_b   1.000
_cell.length_c   1.000
_cell.angle_alpha   90.00
_cell.angle_beta   90.00
_cell.angle_gamma   90.00
#
_symmetry.space_group_name_H-M   'P 1'
#
loop_
_entity.id
_entity.type
_entity.pdbx_description
1 polymer ?
#
loop_
_entity_poly.entity_id
_entity_poly.type
_entity_poly.pdbx_seq_one_letter_code
_entity_poly.pdbx_strand_id
1 'polypeptide(L)'
;MNLQKCISPVTRRYSNLIPFVHKNKNHLRTFRVTAGKRMNLFKFCRSLSIPANSSLGLQIENSLEKNEGILSDISNYYQSIKFEDMHFDQPVLHEELVKALRKCNSVTEQMEILVSILTLSPEDVKNRHKFCRTLELIFKPFFSNFKIQMFGSTMNGFGFKGCDIDMTFETSTELKEKIFYLETPNVPLVSEVIRGKVSPKEISELPFKEQLIFLHNVMLEYYKESIEPTIFINAHVPLVRFYHDKYNLKCDLTFKNKVAFANTKLLYLFFKMDKRVPPLLMTLRYWAKHLEITGKGLSFNTYTISLMVIFFLQNRNPPILPRADLILSLSDSFKIEDMSDESFLKIAEKIPPTENKETIGRP
;
A
#
# COMPACT_ATOMS: atom_id res chain seq x y z
N MET A 1 42.57 -30.80 3.27
CA MET A 1 42.98 -29.91 2.16
C MET A 1 41.70 -29.30 1.56
N ASN A 2 41.01 -28.43 2.30
CA ASN A 2 41.09 -26.96 2.23
C ASN A 2 40.81 -26.36 0.84
N LEU A 3 39.53 -26.11 0.54
CA LEU A 3 39.08 -25.02 -0.34
C LEU A 3 38.67 -23.81 0.53
N GLN A 4 39.59 -23.40 1.40
CA GLN A 4 39.53 -22.18 2.22
C GLN A 4 40.40 -21.06 1.62
N LYS A 5 40.62 -21.05 0.30
CA LYS A 5 41.48 -20.06 -0.36
C LYS A 5 40.89 -19.62 -1.70
N CYS A 6 39.87 -18.76 -1.62
CA CYS A 6 39.55 -17.77 -2.65
C CYS A 6 38.63 -16.68 -2.07
N ILE A 7 38.87 -16.22 -0.83
CA ILE A 7 38.32 -14.94 -0.35
C ILE A 7 39.39 -14.26 0.52
N SER A 8 40.06 -13.28 -0.07
CA SER A 8 40.88 -12.26 0.60
C SER A 8 41.09 -11.14 -0.43
N PRO A 9 41.15 -9.84 -0.08
CA PRO A 9 40.79 -9.16 1.17
C PRO A 9 39.97 -7.87 0.87
N VAL A 10 38.64 -7.92 0.91
CA VAL A 10 37.82 -6.68 0.90
C VAL A 10 36.95 -6.53 2.15
N THR A 11 36.84 -7.59 2.96
CA THR A 11 35.98 -7.62 4.16
C THR A 11 36.61 -7.02 5.42
N ARG A 12 37.83 -6.45 5.37
CA ARG A 12 38.50 -5.86 6.54
C ARG A 12 38.52 -4.33 6.60
N ARG A 13 37.93 -3.62 5.63
CA ARG A 13 37.87 -2.14 5.62
C ARG A 13 36.48 -1.52 5.86
N TYR A 14 35.44 -2.33 6.05
CA TYR A 14 34.08 -1.82 6.32
C TYR A 14 33.40 -2.41 7.57
N SER A 15 34.11 -3.21 8.38
CA SER A 15 33.55 -3.74 9.64
C SER A 15 33.31 -2.67 10.71
N ASN A 16 33.88 -1.47 10.55
CA ASN A 16 33.74 -0.35 11.49
C ASN A 16 32.76 0.73 11.00
N LEU A 17 31.98 0.44 9.94
CA LEU A 17 30.95 1.35 9.39
C LEU A 17 29.54 0.76 9.46
N ILE A 18 29.29 -0.17 10.37
CA ILE A 18 27.93 -0.55 10.77
C ILE A 18 27.53 0.39 11.92
N PRO A 19 26.71 1.43 11.70
CA PRO A 19 26.06 2.05 12.83
C PRO A 19 25.13 0.99 13.43
N PHE A 20 25.22 0.82 14.76
CA PHE A 20 24.36 -0.03 15.56
C PHE A 20 22.96 -0.15 14.96
N VAL A 21 22.63 -1.34 14.42
CA VAL A 21 21.24 -1.70 14.15
C VAL A 21 20.59 -1.84 15.52
N HIS A 22 19.98 -0.76 16.01
CA HIS A 22 19.14 -0.80 17.19
C HIS A 22 17.97 -1.74 16.90
N LYS A 23 18.07 -2.96 17.43
CA LYS A 23 16.95 -3.90 17.55
C LYS A 23 15.89 -3.22 18.41
N ASN A 24 14.89 -2.64 17.77
CA ASN A 24 13.69 -2.18 18.44
C ASN A 24 12.98 -3.43 18.99
N LYS A 25 13.23 -3.74 20.28
CA LYS A 25 12.85 -5.00 20.96
C LYS A 25 11.33 -5.24 20.99
N ASN A 26 10.53 -4.24 20.63
CA ASN A 26 9.07 -4.30 20.67
C ASN A 26 8.45 -4.94 19.41
N HIS A 27 9.11 -4.98 18.25
CA HIS A 27 8.57 -5.69 17.07
C HIS A 27 8.47 -7.21 17.23
N LEU A 28 9.26 -7.78 18.15
CA LEU A 28 9.26 -9.22 18.45
C LEU A 28 8.34 -9.57 19.62
N ARG A 29 7.64 -8.59 20.23
CA ARG A 29 6.76 -8.81 21.39
C ARG A 29 5.30 -9.08 21.04
N THR A 30 4.90 -9.05 19.77
CA THR A 30 3.67 -9.71 19.32
C THR A 30 3.91 -11.22 19.33
N PHE A 31 3.75 -11.81 20.51
CA PHE A 31 3.83 -13.25 20.70
C PHE A 31 2.88 -13.98 19.75
N ARG A 32 3.42 -15.01 19.09
CA ARG A 32 2.64 -16.15 18.60
C ARG A 32 1.78 -16.66 19.76
N VAL A 33 0.48 -16.41 19.72
CA VAL A 33 -0.48 -17.31 20.37
C VAL A 33 -0.66 -18.46 19.40
N THR A 34 0.28 -19.41 19.42
CA THR A 34 0.04 -20.75 18.87
C THR A 34 -1.20 -21.31 19.53
N ALA A 35 -2.14 -21.78 18.71
CA ALA A 35 -3.36 -22.44 19.12
C ALA A 35 -3.09 -23.43 20.28
N GLY A 36 -3.59 -23.10 21.48
CA GLY A 36 -3.40 -23.92 22.67
C GLY A 36 -4.05 -23.26 23.89
N LYS A 37 -5.30 -23.65 24.16
CA LYS A 37 -6.12 -23.37 25.36
C LYS A 37 -6.11 -21.93 25.90
N ARG A 38 -7.25 -21.24 25.70
CA ARG A 38 -7.63 -19.99 26.39
C ARG A 38 -7.31 -20.09 27.89
N MET A 39 -6.34 -19.30 28.36
CA MET A 39 -6.12 -19.09 29.79
C MET A 39 -6.71 -17.74 30.17
N ASN A 40 -7.68 -17.76 31.08
CA ASN A 40 -8.44 -16.61 31.52
C ASN A 40 -7.57 -15.75 32.45
N LEU A 41 -7.27 -14.50 32.06
CA LEU A 41 -6.40 -13.56 32.78
C LEU A 41 -6.84 -13.36 34.25
N PHE A 42 -8.15 -13.53 34.51
CA PHE A 42 -8.77 -13.50 35.83
C PHE A 42 -8.20 -14.52 36.83
N LYS A 43 -7.76 -15.71 36.38
CA LYS A 43 -7.19 -16.72 37.27
C LYS A 43 -5.76 -16.39 37.71
N PHE A 44 -5.03 -15.58 36.94
CA PHE A 44 -3.65 -15.20 37.24
C PHE A 44 -3.57 -14.09 38.31
N CYS A 45 -4.50 -13.13 38.30
CA CYS A 45 -4.52 -12.06 39.30
C CYS A 45 -5.00 -12.54 40.68
N ARG A 46 -5.89 -13.55 40.74
CA ARG A 46 -6.37 -14.12 42.00
C ARG A 46 -5.31 -14.93 42.76
N SER A 47 -4.24 -15.39 42.11
CA SER A 47 -3.16 -16.15 42.76
C SER A 47 -2.12 -15.28 43.50
N LEU A 48 -2.27 -13.94 43.47
CA LEU A 48 -1.31 -13.02 44.09
C LEU A 48 -1.72 -12.50 45.48
N SER A 49 -2.84 -12.97 46.05
CA SER A 49 -3.23 -12.82 47.46
C SER A 49 -2.82 -11.48 48.13
N ILE A 50 -3.28 -10.34 47.60
CA ILE A 50 -3.11 -9.03 48.25
C ILE A 50 -4.35 -8.77 49.14
N PRO A 51 -4.21 -8.40 50.43
CA PRO A 51 -5.35 -8.20 51.32
C PRO A 51 -6.22 -7.01 50.90
N ALA A 52 -7.53 -7.25 50.76
CA ALA A 52 -8.52 -6.30 50.26
C ALA A 52 -8.99 -5.26 51.30
N ASN A 53 -8.10 -4.53 51.96
CA ASN A 53 -8.49 -3.52 52.97
C ASN A 53 -7.58 -2.28 53.06
N SER A 54 -6.99 -1.83 51.95
CA SER A 54 -6.37 -0.51 51.87
C SER A 54 -7.10 0.37 50.85
N SER A 55 -7.12 1.69 51.05
CA SER A 55 -7.67 2.68 50.11
C SER A 55 -7.10 2.58 48.69
N LEU A 56 -5.93 1.94 48.56
CA LEU A 56 -5.26 1.59 47.30
C LEU A 56 -6.01 0.47 46.54
N GLY A 57 -6.61 -0.50 47.24
CA GLY A 57 -7.39 -1.59 46.64
C GLY A 57 -8.65 -1.09 45.93
N LEU A 58 -9.37 -0.15 46.55
CA LEU A 58 -10.56 0.48 45.97
C LEU A 58 -10.24 1.37 44.76
N GLN A 59 -9.10 2.07 44.76
CA GLN A 59 -8.66 2.84 43.58
C GLN A 59 -8.21 1.93 42.43
N ILE A 60 -7.60 0.78 42.74
CA ILE A 60 -7.22 -0.24 41.76
C ILE A 60 -8.47 -0.91 41.19
N GLU A 61 -9.45 -1.30 42.00
CA GLU A 61 -10.71 -1.89 41.54
C GLU A 61 -11.51 -0.91 40.67
N ASN A 62 -11.68 0.35 41.09
CA ASN A 62 -12.36 1.37 40.27
C ASN A 62 -11.63 1.66 38.94
N SER A 63 -10.30 1.61 38.94
CA SER A 63 -9.50 1.76 37.72
C SER A 63 -9.57 0.52 36.83
N LEU A 64 -9.68 -0.68 37.41
CA LEU A 64 -9.85 -1.93 36.70
C LEU A 64 -11.24 -2.03 36.07
N GLU A 65 -12.31 -1.72 36.81
CA GLU A 65 -13.70 -1.72 36.29
C GLU A 65 -13.88 -0.70 35.17
N LYS A 66 -13.32 0.52 35.33
CA LYS A 66 -13.35 1.54 34.27
C LYS A 66 -12.57 1.10 33.04
N ASN A 67 -11.43 0.42 33.22
CA ASN A 67 -10.65 -0.14 32.11
C ASN A 67 -11.33 -1.35 31.46
N GLU A 68 -12.04 -2.19 32.23
CA GLU A 68 -12.82 -3.32 31.71
C GLU A 68 -14.00 -2.86 30.85
N GLY A 69 -14.71 -1.80 31.28
CA GLY A 69 -15.74 -1.14 30.47
C GLY A 69 -15.19 -0.65 29.13
N ILE A 70 -14.12 0.14 29.14
CA ILE A 70 -13.46 0.66 27.92
C ILE A 70 -12.96 -0.45 27.00
N LEU A 71 -12.35 -1.50 27.56
CA LEU A 71 -11.88 -2.65 26.78
C LEU A 71 -13.06 -3.42 26.15
N SER A 72 -14.18 -3.55 26.87
CA SER A 72 -15.38 -4.19 26.33
C SER A 72 -15.99 -3.37 25.19
N ASP A 73 -16.03 -2.04 25.31
CA ASP A 73 -16.56 -1.14 24.29
C ASP A 73 -15.72 -1.17 23.01
N ILE A 74 -14.40 -1.23 23.15
CA ILE A 74 -13.47 -1.32 22.02
C ILE A 74 -13.55 -2.70 21.36
N SER A 75 -13.63 -3.77 22.16
CA SER A 75 -13.87 -5.11 21.63
C SER A 75 -15.18 -5.16 20.83
N ASN A 76 -16.26 -4.57 21.35
CA ASN A 76 -17.55 -4.48 20.66
C ASN A 76 -17.46 -3.64 19.39
N TYR A 77 -16.72 -2.52 19.43
CA TYR A 77 -16.45 -1.68 18.26
C TYR A 77 -15.79 -2.50 17.14
N TYR A 78 -14.71 -3.23 17.42
CA TYR A 78 -14.04 -4.03 16.38
C TYR A 78 -14.87 -5.23 15.93
N GLN A 79 -15.66 -5.85 16.80
CA GLN A 79 -16.62 -6.89 16.40
C GLN A 79 -17.74 -6.36 15.49
N SER A 80 -18.03 -5.05 15.56
CA SER A 80 -19.03 -4.41 14.70
C SER A 80 -18.52 -4.11 13.29
N ILE A 81 -17.19 -4.01 13.09
CA ILE A 81 -16.61 -3.75 11.78
C ILE A 81 -16.82 -4.98 10.90
N LYS A 82 -17.50 -4.78 9.77
CA LYS A 82 -17.71 -5.82 8.77
C LYS A 82 -17.39 -5.27 7.39
N PHE A 83 -16.63 -6.04 6.63
CA PHE A 83 -16.49 -5.80 5.20
C PHE A 83 -17.79 -6.21 4.51
N GLU A 84 -18.44 -5.24 3.85
CA GLU A 84 -19.60 -5.52 3.00
C GLU A 84 -19.24 -6.59 1.97
N ASP A 85 -20.22 -7.42 1.60
CA ASP A 85 -20.09 -8.31 0.45
C ASP A 85 -19.88 -7.49 -0.82
N MET A 86 -18.64 -7.49 -1.31
CA MET A 86 -18.22 -6.75 -2.50
C MET A 86 -17.81 -7.74 -3.58
N HIS A 87 -18.24 -7.50 -4.80
CA HIS A 87 -17.74 -8.26 -5.94
C HIS A 87 -16.46 -7.60 -6.46
N PHE A 88 -15.32 -8.20 -6.14
CA PHE A 88 -14.03 -7.76 -6.65
C PHE A 88 -13.71 -8.38 -8.00
N ASP A 89 -12.96 -7.62 -8.79
CA ASP A 89 -12.35 -8.09 -10.02
C ASP A 89 -11.54 -9.36 -9.79
N GLN A 90 -11.76 -10.35 -10.66
CA GLN A 90 -11.01 -11.59 -10.65
C GLN A 90 -9.92 -11.55 -11.73
N PRO A 91 -8.72 -12.12 -11.46
CA PRO A 91 -7.70 -12.28 -12.48
C PRO A 91 -8.27 -13.02 -13.70
N VAL A 92 -8.06 -12.47 -14.89
CA VAL A 92 -8.49 -13.13 -16.12
C VAL A 92 -7.54 -14.27 -16.45
N LEU A 93 -8.10 -15.47 -16.70
CA LEU A 93 -7.32 -16.63 -17.10
C LEU A 93 -6.70 -16.42 -18.48
N HIS A 94 -5.42 -16.77 -18.62
CA HIS A 94 -4.68 -16.62 -19.88
C HIS A 94 -5.39 -17.32 -21.05
N GLU A 95 -5.90 -18.52 -20.83
CA GLU A 95 -6.59 -19.31 -21.86
C GLU A 95 -7.88 -18.65 -22.35
N GLU A 96 -8.65 -18.03 -21.47
CA GLU A 96 -9.88 -17.32 -21.82
C GLU A 96 -9.57 -16.08 -22.64
N LEU A 97 -8.53 -15.33 -22.25
CA LEU A 97 -8.05 -14.19 -23.03
C LEU A 97 -7.62 -14.64 -24.43
N VAL A 98 -6.79 -15.67 -24.54
CA VAL A 98 -6.33 -16.18 -25.84
C VAL A 98 -7.49 -16.63 -26.72
N LYS A 99 -8.51 -17.30 -26.16
CA LYS A 99 -9.74 -17.67 -26.88
C LYS A 99 -10.49 -16.45 -27.42
N ALA A 100 -10.53 -15.35 -26.68
CA ALA A 100 -11.14 -14.10 -27.14
C ALA A 100 -10.30 -13.46 -28.26
N LEU A 101 -8.97 -13.35 -28.07
CA LEU A 101 -8.07 -12.70 -29.03
C LEU A 101 -7.97 -13.43 -30.38
N ARG A 102 -8.14 -14.76 -30.40
CA ARG A 102 -8.15 -15.55 -31.64
C ARG A 102 -9.35 -15.26 -32.55
N LYS A 103 -10.40 -14.64 -32.02
CA LYS A 103 -11.60 -14.28 -32.79
C LYS A 103 -11.47 -12.94 -33.52
N CYS A 104 -10.44 -12.15 -33.19
CA CYS A 104 -10.18 -10.85 -33.78
C CYS A 104 -9.52 -10.98 -35.15
N ASN A 105 -9.78 -10.01 -36.04
CA ASN A 105 -9.32 -10.01 -37.43
C ASN A 105 -8.03 -9.20 -37.65
N SER A 106 -7.58 -8.46 -36.63
CA SER A 106 -6.35 -7.67 -36.71
C SER A 106 -5.65 -7.57 -35.35
N VAL A 107 -4.35 -7.26 -35.37
CA VAL A 107 -3.56 -7.01 -34.15
C VAL A 107 -4.13 -5.81 -33.38
N THR A 108 -4.56 -4.76 -34.06
CA THR A 108 -5.20 -3.60 -33.41
C THR A 108 -6.44 -4.02 -32.62
N GLU A 109 -7.32 -4.80 -33.24
CA GLU A 109 -8.53 -5.31 -32.58
C GLU A 109 -8.16 -6.24 -31.39
N GLN A 110 -7.14 -7.07 -31.53
CA GLN A 110 -6.64 -7.89 -30.41
C GLN A 110 -6.20 -7.03 -29.22
N MET A 111 -5.47 -5.95 -29.48
CA MET A 111 -4.99 -5.07 -28.41
C MET A 111 -6.14 -4.31 -27.73
N GLU A 112 -7.13 -3.87 -28.50
CA GLU A 112 -8.34 -3.23 -27.97
C GLU A 112 -9.18 -4.19 -27.12
N ILE A 113 -9.40 -5.42 -27.60
CA ILE A 113 -10.10 -6.47 -26.86
C ILE A 113 -9.33 -6.85 -25.59
N LEU A 114 -8.00 -6.96 -25.66
CA LEU A 114 -7.14 -7.19 -24.50
C LEU A 114 -7.36 -6.13 -23.42
N VAL A 115 -7.37 -4.85 -23.79
CA VAL A 115 -7.65 -3.76 -22.85
C VAL A 115 -9.06 -3.91 -22.27
N SER A 116 -10.07 -4.15 -23.10
CA SER A 116 -11.47 -4.26 -22.64
C SER A 116 -11.69 -5.38 -21.62
N ILE A 117 -10.97 -6.50 -21.77
CA ILE A 117 -11.09 -7.68 -20.91
C ILE A 117 -10.28 -7.50 -19.61
N LEU A 118 -9.05 -7.00 -19.73
CA LEU A 118 -8.10 -6.97 -18.62
C LEU A 118 -8.26 -5.76 -17.71
N THR A 119 -8.81 -4.64 -18.17
CA THR A 119 -8.85 -3.40 -17.38
C THR A 119 -9.85 -3.49 -16.23
N LEU A 120 -9.53 -2.84 -15.11
CA LEU A 120 -10.47 -2.60 -14.02
C LEU A 120 -11.68 -1.80 -14.51
N SER A 121 -12.88 -2.29 -14.21
CA SER A 121 -14.12 -1.56 -14.48
C SER A 121 -14.35 -0.46 -13.42
N PRO A 122 -15.23 0.52 -13.69
CA PRO A 122 -15.59 1.52 -12.69
C PRO A 122 -16.17 0.93 -11.40
N GLU A 123 -16.90 -0.18 -11.47
CA GLU A 123 -17.44 -0.85 -10.28
C GLU A 123 -16.32 -1.53 -9.46
N ASP A 124 -15.30 -2.09 -10.13
CA ASP A 124 -14.12 -2.66 -9.45
C ASP A 124 -13.41 -1.59 -8.62
N VAL A 125 -13.15 -0.41 -9.21
CA VAL A 125 -12.52 0.72 -8.52
C VAL A 125 -13.38 1.22 -7.35
N LYS A 126 -14.70 1.29 -7.53
CA LYS A 126 -15.63 1.67 -6.48
C LYS A 126 -15.65 0.67 -5.31
N ASN A 127 -15.59 -0.63 -5.58
CA ASN A 127 -15.49 -1.66 -4.54
C ASN A 127 -14.14 -1.61 -3.82
N ARG A 128 -13.05 -1.34 -4.55
CA ARG A 128 -11.73 -1.05 -3.95
C ARG A 128 -11.80 0.17 -3.00
N HIS A 129 -12.52 1.24 -3.35
CA HIS A 129 -12.77 2.36 -2.44
C HIS A 129 -13.59 2.00 -1.20
N LYS A 130 -14.65 1.19 -1.34
CA LYS A 130 -15.44 0.71 -0.19
C LYS A 130 -14.57 -0.08 0.77
N PHE A 131 -13.70 -0.95 0.26
CA PHE A 131 -12.74 -1.69 1.05
C PHE A 131 -11.80 -0.77 1.84
N CYS A 132 -11.24 0.27 1.21
CA CYS A 132 -10.41 1.26 1.93
C CYS A 132 -11.19 1.95 3.05
N ARG A 133 -12.48 2.29 2.84
CA ARG A 133 -13.33 2.91 3.88
C ARG A 133 -13.57 1.98 5.06
N THR A 134 -13.79 0.69 4.82
CA THR A 134 -13.89 -0.28 5.92
C THR A 134 -12.57 -0.42 6.67
N LEU A 135 -11.44 -0.41 5.94
CA LEU A 135 -10.11 -0.44 6.55
C LEU A 135 -9.83 0.80 7.42
N GLU A 136 -10.30 1.97 7.02
CA GLU A 136 -10.23 3.19 7.83
C GLU A 136 -10.94 3.03 9.19
N LEU A 137 -12.05 2.28 9.27
CA LEU A 137 -12.72 2.03 10.55
C LEU A 137 -11.81 1.33 11.57
N ILE A 138 -10.85 0.52 11.11
CA ILE A 138 -9.90 -0.17 11.99
C ILE A 138 -8.94 0.85 12.65
N PHE A 139 -8.53 1.89 11.93
CA PHE A 139 -7.57 2.86 12.43
C PHE A 139 -8.20 4.06 13.14
N LYS A 140 -9.51 4.26 12.97
CA LYS A 140 -10.27 5.39 13.53
C LYS A 140 -10.11 5.62 15.04
N PRO A 141 -10.00 4.59 15.90
CA PRO A 141 -9.76 4.82 17.33
C PRO A 141 -8.38 5.41 17.65
N PHE A 142 -7.41 5.30 16.73
CA PHE A 142 -6.02 5.70 16.94
C PHE A 142 -5.61 6.97 16.20
N PHE A 143 -6.38 7.39 15.20
CA PHE A 143 -6.10 8.57 14.38
C PHE A 143 -7.39 9.34 14.12
N SER A 144 -7.39 10.65 14.36
CA SER A 144 -8.58 11.50 14.23
C SER A 144 -8.76 12.10 12.82
N ASN A 145 -7.66 12.50 12.17
CA ASN A 145 -7.68 13.16 10.86
C ASN A 145 -6.76 12.42 9.88
N PHE A 146 -7.30 11.38 9.25
CA PHE A 146 -6.58 10.60 8.25
C PHE A 146 -7.52 10.09 7.16
N LYS A 147 -6.91 9.60 6.08
CA LYS A 147 -7.58 8.96 4.96
C LYS A 147 -6.65 7.92 4.34
N ILE A 148 -7.21 6.80 3.90
CA ILE A 148 -6.52 5.82 3.07
C ILE A 148 -6.82 6.14 1.61
N GLN A 149 -5.78 6.47 0.86
CA GLN A 149 -5.88 6.78 -0.56
C GLN A 149 -5.18 5.70 -1.38
N MET A 150 -5.82 5.28 -2.46
CA MET A 150 -5.25 4.32 -3.40
C MET A 150 -4.36 5.02 -4.42
N PHE A 151 -3.33 4.33 -4.90
CA PHE A 151 -2.49 4.79 -6.00
C PHE A 151 -2.10 3.60 -6.90
N GLY A 152 -1.15 3.81 -7.80
CA GLY A 152 -0.55 2.73 -8.57
C GLY A 152 -1.52 2.14 -9.58
N SER A 153 -1.51 0.83 -9.75
CA SER A 153 -2.26 0.15 -10.82
C SER A 153 -3.78 0.35 -10.70
N THR A 154 -4.30 0.57 -9.49
CA THR A 154 -5.74 0.84 -9.31
C THR A 154 -6.16 2.18 -9.91
N MET A 155 -5.29 3.21 -9.84
CA MET A 155 -5.66 4.60 -10.17
C MET A 155 -4.96 5.14 -11.43
N ASN A 156 -3.94 4.47 -11.95
CA ASN A 156 -3.16 4.97 -13.10
C ASN A 156 -3.78 4.69 -14.47
N GLY A 157 -4.93 3.99 -14.54
CA GLY A 157 -5.63 3.64 -15.77
C GLY A 157 -5.11 2.38 -16.48
N PHE A 158 -4.03 1.77 -15.98
CA PHE A 158 -3.40 0.58 -16.57
C PHE A 158 -3.45 -0.64 -15.63
N GLY A 159 -4.42 -0.67 -14.70
CA GLY A 159 -4.63 -1.79 -13.78
C GLY A 159 -5.23 -3.00 -14.47
N PHE A 160 -4.65 -4.18 -14.22
CA PHE A 160 -5.28 -5.44 -14.61
C PHE A 160 -6.25 -5.89 -13.52
N LYS A 161 -7.35 -6.54 -13.91
CA LYS A 161 -8.19 -7.29 -12.99
C LYS A 161 -7.34 -8.30 -12.19
N GLY A 162 -7.58 -8.37 -10.89
CA GLY A 162 -6.81 -9.10 -9.90
C GLY A 162 -5.50 -8.43 -9.48
N CYS A 163 -5.22 -7.17 -9.86
CA CYS A 163 -3.99 -6.51 -9.40
C CYS A 163 -4.05 -6.12 -7.92
N ASP A 164 -2.87 -6.02 -7.32
CA ASP A 164 -2.67 -5.52 -5.97
C ASP A 164 -3.39 -4.17 -5.73
N ILE A 165 -3.78 -3.92 -4.48
CA ILE A 165 -4.26 -2.62 -4.02
C ILE A 165 -3.11 -1.90 -3.29
N ASP A 166 -2.53 -0.92 -3.97
CA ASP A 166 -1.54 -0.01 -3.39
C ASP A 166 -2.26 1.15 -2.69
N MET A 167 -1.99 1.32 -1.41
CA MET A 167 -2.61 2.31 -0.52
C MET A 167 -1.56 3.13 0.21
N THR A 168 -1.93 4.36 0.55
CA THR A 168 -1.15 5.18 1.46
C THR A 168 -2.04 5.78 2.53
N PHE A 169 -1.51 5.81 3.75
CA PHE A 169 -2.13 6.46 4.89
C PHE A 169 -1.74 7.93 4.88
N GLU A 170 -2.70 8.79 4.57
CA GLU A 170 -2.55 10.24 4.59
C GLU A 170 -3.11 10.81 5.89
N THR A 171 -2.38 11.75 6.49
CA THR A 171 -2.85 12.50 7.66
C THR A 171 -2.57 13.98 7.49
N SER A 172 -3.48 14.82 7.99
CA SER A 172 -3.35 16.28 7.96
C SER A 172 -2.21 16.80 8.84
N THR A 173 -1.61 15.94 9.68
CA THR A 173 -0.50 16.34 10.54
C THR A 173 0.73 16.58 9.67
N GLU A 174 1.00 17.85 9.36
CA GLU A 174 2.32 18.30 8.92
C GLU A 174 3.30 18.06 10.06
N LEU A 175 3.88 16.87 10.08
CA LEU A 175 5.08 16.67 10.87
C LEU A 175 6.13 17.61 10.28
N LYS A 176 6.61 18.53 11.12
CA LYS A 176 7.84 19.25 10.85
C LYS A 176 8.87 18.16 10.61
N GLU A 177 9.27 17.93 9.35
CA GLU A 177 10.25 16.92 8.91
C GLU A 177 11.65 17.08 9.58
N LYS A 178 11.76 17.94 10.59
CA LYS A 178 12.96 18.30 11.35
C LYS A 178 12.74 18.25 12.87
N ILE A 179 12.05 17.26 13.40
CA ILE A 179 12.33 16.86 14.78
C ILE A 179 13.55 15.94 14.71
N PHE A 180 14.74 16.51 14.94
CA PHE A 180 15.96 15.73 15.11
C PHE A 180 15.84 14.97 16.43
N TYR A 181 15.31 13.75 16.38
CA TYR A 181 15.39 12.86 17.53
C TYR A 181 16.84 12.39 17.67
N LEU A 182 17.42 12.60 18.85
CA LEU A 182 18.73 12.03 19.20
C LEU A 182 18.69 10.49 19.22
N GLU A 183 17.51 9.92 19.49
CA GLU A 183 17.23 8.49 19.50
C GLU A 183 15.88 8.19 18.85
N THR A 184 15.76 7.08 18.12
CA THR A 184 14.49 6.67 17.51
C THR A 184 13.42 6.44 18.59
N PRO A 185 12.26 7.10 18.53
CA PRO A 185 11.24 6.92 19.56
C PRO A 185 10.71 5.49 19.56
N ASN A 186 10.44 4.97 20.75
CA ASN A 186 9.85 3.64 20.88
C ASN A 186 8.38 3.70 20.47
N VAL A 187 7.94 2.72 19.67
CA VAL A 187 6.54 2.66 19.23
C VAL A 187 5.67 2.16 20.39
N PRO A 188 4.65 2.93 20.82
CA PRO A 188 3.74 2.52 21.88
C PRO A 188 3.00 1.22 21.55
N LEU A 189 2.61 0.47 22.58
CA LEU A 189 1.73 -0.67 22.41
C LEU A 189 0.31 -0.21 22.10
N VAL A 190 -0.40 -0.97 21.25
CA VAL A 190 -1.80 -0.71 20.91
C VAL A 190 -2.68 -0.66 22.17
N SER A 191 -2.43 -1.57 23.12
CA SER A 191 -3.11 -1.59 24.43
C SER A 191 -2.83 -0.37 25.31
N GLU A 192 -1.69 0.33 25.15
CA GLU A 192 -1.39 1.55 25.91
C GLU A 192 -2.24 2.71 25.41
N VAL A 193 -2.47 2.79 24.10
CA VAL A 193 -3.36 3.79 23.50
C VAL A 193 -4.81 3.55 23.90
N ILE A 194 -5.25 2.29 23.84
CA ILE A 194 -6.59 1.87 24.25
C ILE A 194 -6.89 2.18 25.72
N ARG A 195 -5.92 1.96 26.61
CA ARG A 195 -6.05 2.28 28.04
C ARG A 195 -5.89 3.77 28.35
N GLY A 196 -5.75 4.62 27.34
CA GLY A 196 -5.57 6.05 27.50
C GLY A 196 -4.23 6.46 28.13
N LYS A 197 -3.24 5.55 28.19
CA LYS A 197 -1.88 5.90 28.66
C LYS A 197 -1.12 6.73 27.64
N VAL A 198 -1.42 6.52 26.37
CA VAL A 198 -0.90 7.28 25.23
C VAL A 198 -2.08 7.79 24.44
N SER A 199 -2.08 9.07 24.10
CA SER A 199 -3.12 9.70 23.31
C SER A 199 -2.92 9.42 21.81
N PRO A 200 -4.00 9.36 21.01
CA PRO A 200 -3.93 9.37 19.54
C PRO A 200 -3.06 10.50 18.94
N LYS A 201 -3.01 11.64 19.65
CA LYS A 201 -2.17 12.78 19.27
C LYS A 201 -0.68 12.46 19.35
N GLU A 202 -0.24 11.81 20.44
CA GLU A 202 1.15 11.38 20.59
C GLU A 202 1.56 10.38 19.51
N ILE A 203 0.66 9.49 19.08
CA ILE A 203 0.90 8.59 17.93
C ILE A 203 1.10 9.40 16.65
N SER A 204 0.26 10.40 16.41
CA SER A 204 0.33 11.24 15.20
C SER A 204 1.60 12.12 15.14
N GLU A 205 2.26 12.33 16.29
CA GLU A 205 3.50 13.09 16.43
C GLU A 205 4.77 12.23 16.27
N LEU A 206 4.65 10.91 16.18
CA LEU A 206 5.78 10.01 15.89
C LEU A 206 6.28 10.20 14.45
N PRO A 207 7.55 9.91 14.14
CA PRO A 207 7.99 9.91 12.74
C PRO A 207 7.19 8.89 11.90
N PHE A 208 7.08 9.15 10.59
CA PHE A 208 6.16 8.39 9.70
C PHE A 208 6.40 6.88 9.69
N LYS A 209 7.66 6.46 9.83
CA LYS A 209 8.00 5.03 9.89
C LYS A 209 7.45 4.40 11.17
N GLU A 210 7.59 5.06 12.31
CA GLU A 210 7.09 4.62 13.61
C GLU A 210 5.55 4.62 13.64
N GLN A 211 4.90 5.60 12.99
CA GLN A 211 3.45 5.56 12.77
C GLN A 211 3.03 4.35 11.94
N LEU A 212 3.75 4.06 10.86
CA LEU A 212 3.46 2.90 10.02
C LEU A 212 3.67 1.56 10.76
N ILE A 213 4.68 1.50 11.64
CA ILE A 213 4.88 0.37 12.54
C ILE A 213 3.71 0.24 13.51
N PHE A 214 3.21 1.36 14.04
CA PHE A 214 2.03 1.33 14.89
C PHE A 214 0.80 0.80 14.14
N LEU A 215 0.56 1.28 12.90
CA LEU A 215 -0.51 0.76 12.03
C LEU A 215 -0.37 -0.75 11.78
N HIS A 216 0.85 -1.24 11.56
CA HIS A 216 1.12 -2.67 11.44
C HIS A 216 0.69 -3.44 12.70
N ASN A 217 1.02 -2.93 13.90
CA ASN A 217 0.63 -3.58 15.15
C ASN A 217 -0.90 -3.60 15.33
N VAL A 218 -1.59 -2.51 14.96
CA VAL A 218 -3.05 -2.45 14.95
C VAL A 218 -3.63 -3.50 14.01
N MET A 219 -3.07 -3.66 12.80
CA MET A 219 -3.51 -4.68 11.85
C MET A 219 -3.32 -6.09 12.40
N LEU A 220 -2.18 -6.40 13.02
CA LEU A 220 -1.97 -7.71 13.66
C LEU A 220 -3.02 -8.02 14.72
N GLU A 221 -3.44 -7.00 15.49
CA GLU A 221 -4.40 -7.16 16.58
C GLU A 221 -5.85 -7.27 16.07
N TYR A 222 -6.26 -6.44 15.11
CA TYR A 222 -7.67 -6.25 14.76
C TYR A 222 -8.08 -6.70 13.35
N TYR A 223 -7.16 -6.84 12.41
CA TYR A 223 -7.50 -7.31 11.07
C TYR A 223 -7.49 -8.85 11.03
N LYS A 224 -8.66 -9.46 10.84
CA LYS A 224 -8.88 -10.93 10.91
C LYS A 224 -9.38 -11.55 9.61
N GLU A 225 -9.33 -10.81 8.51
CA GLU A 225 -9.84 -11.22 7.20
C GLU A 225 -8.82 -12.04 6.38
N SER A 226 -7.71 -12.44 7.00
CA SER A 226 -6.65 -13.22 6.37
C SER A 226 -5.99 -14.17 7.35
N ILE A 227 -5.77 -15.40 6.90
CA ILE A 227 -4.93 -16.39 7.60
C ILE A 227 -3.45 -15.97 7.51
N GLU A 228 -3.04 -15.37 6.39
CA GLU A 228 -1.70 -14.84 6.24
C GLU A 228 -1.48 -13.65 7.19
N PRO A 229 -0.37 -13.65 7.96
CA PRO A 229 -0.08 -12.55 8.86
C PRO A 229 0.23 -11.28 8.07
N THR A 230 -0.16 -10.14 8.62
CA THR A 230 0.32 -8.84 8.13
C THR A 230 1.84 -8.75 8.33
N ILE A 231 2.57 -8.20 7.35
CA ILE A 231 4.04 -8.14 7.31
C ILE A 231 4.48 -6.68 7.20
N PHE A 232 5.43 -6.27 8.05
CA PHE A 232 6.12 -4.99 7.90
C PHE A 232 7.37 -5.19 7.03
N ILE A 233 7.52 -4.36 5.99
CA ILE A 233 8.65 -4.42 5.06
C ILE A 233 9.44 -3.11 5.19
N ASN A 234 10.67 -3.23 5.71
CA ASN A 234 11.59 -2.11 5.88
C ASN A 234 12.43 -1.89 4.60
N ALA A 235 11.79 -1.44 3.53
CA ALA A 235 12.44 -1.05 2.28
C ALA A 235 12.76 0.47 2.26
N HIS A 236 13.27 0.97 1.13
CA HIS A 236 13.48 2.41 0.91
C HIS A 236 12.22 3.23 1.17
N VAL A 237 11.07 2.72 0.73
CA VAL A 237 9.74 3.18 1.15
C VAL A 237 9.15 2.09 2.03
N PRO A 238 9.12 2.26 3.37
CA PRO A 238 8.52 1.29 4.27
C PRO A 238 7.05 1.05 3.96
N LEU A 239 6.59 -0.20 4.07
CA LEU A 239 5.20 -0.57 3.82
C LEU A 239 4.72 -1.72 4.73
N VAL A 240 3.40 -1.79 4.90
CA VAL A 240 2.68 -2.87 5.57
C VAL A 240 1.94 -3.67 4.51
N ARG A 241 2.33 -4.92 4.33
CA ARG A 241 1.70 -5.85 3.38
C ARG A 241 0.75 -6.78 4.10
N PHE A 242 -0.45 -6.97 3.57
CA PHE A 242 -1.43 -7.91 4.09
C PHE A 242 -2.28 -8.48 2.95
N TYR A 243 -3.04 -9.51 3.27
CA TYR A 243 -3.93 -10.19 2.33
C TYR A 243 -5.39 -10.08 2.78
N HIS A 244 -6.33 -10.29 1.86
CA HIS A 244 -7.74 -10.45 2.18
C HIS A 244 -8.23 -11.73 1.51
N ASP A 245 -8.44 -12.78 2.31
CA ASP A 245 -8.65 -14.15 1.80
C ASP A 245 -9.90 -14.24 0.93
N LYS A 246 -11.00 -13.65 1.39
CA LYS A 246 -12.31 -13.72 0.73
C LYS A 246 -12.30 -13.18 -0.70
N TYR A 247 -11.52 -12.13 -0.95
CA TYR A 247 -11.46 -11.44 -2.24
C TYR A 247 -10.18 -11.75 -3.00
N ASN A 248 -9.29 -12.57 -2.43
CA ASN A 248 -7.99 -12.91 -3.02
C ASN A 248 -7.16 -11.66 -3.36
N LEU A 249 -7.15 -10.67 -2.44
CA LEU A 249 -6.51 -9.37 -2.65
C LEU A 249 -5.23 -9.23 -1.87
N LYS A 250 -4.15 -8.86 -2.57
CA LYS A 250 -2.90 -8.43 -1.96
C LYS A 250 -2.89 -6.91 -1.80
N CYS A 251 -2.57 -6.45 -0.60
CA CYS A 251 -2.66 -5.05 -0.21
C CYS A 251 -1.32 -4.55 0.34
N ASP A 252 -0.85 -3.42 -0.18
CA ASP A 252 0.36 -2.74 0.29
C ASP A 252 -0.02 -1.35 0.83
N LEU A 253 0.13 -1.14 2.14
CA LEU A 253 -0.15 0.13 2.81
C LEU A 253 1.16 0.85 3.16
N THR A 254 1.34 2.06 2.61
CA THR A 254 2.46 2.95 2.91
C THR A 254 2.00 4.13 3.78
N PHE A 255 2.90 5.03 4.15
CA PHE A 255 2.59 6.26 4.87
C PHE A 255 3.09 7.47 4.07
N LYS A 256 2.23 8.45 3.79
CA LYS A 256 2.56 9.70 3.07
C LYS A 256 3.43 9.54 1.83
N ASN A 257 2.91 8.87 0.80
CA ASN A 257 3.67 8.57 -0.41
C ASN A 257 3.37 9.53 -1.59
N LYS A 258 3.77 10.78 -1.44
CA LYS A 258 3.59 11.84 -2.47
C LYS A 258 4.18 11.45 -3.83
N VAL A 259 5.38 10.84 -3.85
CA VAL A 259 6.03 10.45 -5.11
C VAL A 259 5.19 9.43 -5.87
N ALA A 260 4.58 8.47 -5.17
CA ALA A 260 3.71 7.49 -5.82
C ALA A 260 2.45 8.13 -6.41
N PHE A 261 1.89 9.16 -5.78
CA PHE A 261 0.75 9.92 -6.34
C PHE A 261 1.16 10.67 -7.60
N ALA A 262 2.28 11.39 -7.58
CA ALA A 262 2.81 12.07 -8.77
C ALA A 262 2.98 11.10 -9.94
N ASN A 263 3.60 9.95 -9.72
CA ASN A 263 3.80 8.93 -10.76
C ASN A 263 2.46 8.35 -11.26
N THR A 264 1.52 8.12 -10.36
CA THR A 264 0.18 7.61 -10.70
C THR A 264 -0.60 8.60 -11.56
N LYS A 265 -0.61 9.89 -11.16
CA LYS A 265 -1.23 10.98 -11.93
C LYS A 265 -0.58 11.17 -13.29
N LEU A 266 0.75 11.11 -13.37
CA LEU A 266 1.49 11.21 -14.63
C LEU A 266 1.10 10.09 -15.60
N LEU A 267 1.06 8.84 -15.12
CA LEU A 267 0.61 7.71 -15.94
C LEU A 267 -0.85 7.87 -16.38
N TYR A 268 -1.74 8.31 -15.47
CA TYR A 268 -3.13 8.54 -15.81
C TYR A 268 -3.31 9.67 -16.84
N LEU A 269 -2.49 10.72 -16.77
CA LEU A 269 -2.45 11.77 -17.78
C LEU A 269 -2.12 11.17 -19.15
N PHE A 270 -1.05 10.38 -19.25
CA PHE A 270 -0.69 9.71 -20.52
C PHE A 270 -1.77 8.73 -21.01
N PHE A 271 -2.44 8.03 -20.09
CA PHE A 271 -3.59 7.18 -20.42
C PHE A 271 -4.71 7.98 -21.11
N LYS A 272 -4.95 9.22 -20.69
CA LYS A 272 -6.00 10.10 -21.25
C LYS A 272 -5.57 10.85 -22.51
N MET A 273 -4.27 11.00 -22.76
CA MET A 273 -3.77 11.87 -23.83
C MET A 273 -3.98 11.33 -25.25
N ASP A 274 -3.79 10.03 -25.47
CA ASP A 274 -3.95 9.44 -26.80
C ASP A 274 -4.53 8.02 -26.68
N LYS A 275 -5.54 7.73 -27.51
CA LYS A 275 -6.25 6.44 -27.54
C LYS A 275 -5.35 5.23 -27.82
N ARG A 276 -4.15 5.46 -28.37
CA ARG A 276 -3.17 4.42 -28.70
C ARG A 276 -2.35 3.97 -27.51
N VAL A 277 -2.28 4.79 -26.45
CA VAL A 277 -1.46 4.49 -25.26
C VAL A 277 -1.97 3.26 -24.52
N PRO A 278 -3.28 3.15 -24.16
CA PRO A 278 -3.73 2.00 -23.37
C PRO A 278 -3.54 0.65 -24.08
N PRO A 279 -3.94 0.47 -25.35
CA PRO A 279 -3.72 -0.79 -26.06
C PRO A 279 -2.24 -1.18 -26.12
N LEU A 280 -1.35 -0.26 -26.52
CA LEU A 280 0.07 -0.57 -26.63
C LEU A 280 0.70 -0.94 -25.28
N LEU A 281 0.46 -0.11 -24.28
CA LEU A 281 1.09 -0.26 -22.98
C LEU A 281 0.57 -1.52 -22.25
N MET A 282 -0.74 -1.76 -22.26
CA MET A 282 -1.32 -2.93 -21.59
C MET A 282 -0.94 -4.23 -22.28
N THR A 283 -0.90 -4.28 -23.61
CA THR A 283 -0.41 -5.46 -24.34
C THR A 283 1.05 -5.76 -24.01
N LEU A 284 1.93 -4.75 -24.00
CA LEU A 284 3.34 -4.96 -23.68
C LEU A 284 3.57 -5.32 -22.21
N ARG A 285 2.79 -4.78 -21.28
CA ARG A 285 2.80 -5.22 -19.87
C ARG A 285 2.36 -6.66 -19.73
N TYR A 286 1.30 -7.07 -20.44
CA TYR A 286 0.81 -8.44 -20.40
C TYR A 286 1.85 -9.41 -20.96
N TRP A 287 2.41 -9.08 -22.12
CA TRP A 287 3.50 -9.83 -22.76
C TRP A 287 4.71 -9.96 -21.84
N ALA A 288 5.18 -8.85 -21.26
CA ALA A 288 6.34 -8.87 -20.35
C ALA A 288 6.09 -9.70 -19.08
N LYS A 289 4.85 -9.70 -18.56
CA LYS A 289 4.45 -10.56 -17.44
C LYS A 289 4.52 -12.05 -17.80
N HIS A 290 4.04 -12.43 -18.98
CA HIS A 290 3.97 -13.83 -19.40
C HIS A 290 5.32 -14.40 -19.85
N LEU A 291 6.25 -13.53 -20.25
CA LEU A 291 7.64 -13.92 -20.50
C LEU A 291 8.54 -13.80 -19.26
N GLU A 292 7.97 -13.54 -18.08
CA GLU A 292 8.69 -13.39 -16.81
C GLU A 292 9.78 -12.30 -16.84
N ILE A 293 9.68 -11.36 -17.79
CA ILE A 293 10.52 -10.16 -17.86
C ILE A 293 10.26 -9.27 -16.65
N THR A 294 9.00 -9.25 -16.18
CA THR A 294 8.63 -8.62 -14.92
C THR A 294 8.51 -9.62 -13.79
N GLY A 295 9.04 -9.30 -12.61
CA GLY A 295 9.05 -10.24 -11.49
C GLY A 295 9.82 -9.77 -10.27
N LYS A 296 10.40 -10.72 -9.52
CA LYS A 296 11.24 -10.45 -8.35
C LYS A 296 12.72 -10.42 -8.75
N GLY A 297 13.55 -9.76 -7.94
CA GLY A 297 15.01 -9.73 -8.15
C GLY A 297 15.45 -8.75 -9.21
N LEU A 298 16.22 -9.22 -10.21
CA LEU A 298 16.81 -8.40 -11.28
C LEU A 298 15.83 -8.10 -12.43
N SER A 299 14.62 -8.67 -12.39
CA SER A 299 13.56 -8.43 -13.37
C SER A 299 13.01 -6.99 -13.28
N PHE A 300 12.49 -6.48 -14.39
CA PHE A 300 11.84 -5.17 -14.40
C PHE A 300 10.57 -5.17 -13.55
N ASN A 301 10.17 -4.02 -13.00
CA ASN A 301 8.82 -3.87 -12.48
C ASN A 301 7.88 -3.38 -13.58
N THR A 302 6.57 -3.51 -13.36
CA THR A 302 5.54 -3.10 -14.34
C THR A 302 5.58 -1.60 -14.64
N TYR A 303 6.03 -0.78 -13.68
CA TYR A 303 6.22 0.65 -13.86
C TYR A 303 7.36 0.94 -14.86
N THR A 304 8.49 0.23 -14.78
CA THR A 304 9.60 0.36 -15.72
C THR A 304 9.16 0.04 -17.15
N ILE A 305 8.43 -1.06 -17.35
CA ILE A 305 7.87 -1.40 -18.67
C ILE A 305 6.96 -0.28 -19.18
N SER A 306 6.11 0.27 -18.32
CA SER A 306 5.22 1.39 -18.66
C SER A 306 6.01 2.63 -19.13
N LEU A 307 7.08 2.98 -18.42
CA LEU A 307 7.95 4.10 -18.78
C LEU A 307 8.69 3.88 -20.11
N MET A 308 9.14 2.65 -20.39
CA MET A 308 9.78 2.33 -21.66
C MET A 308 8.81 2.52 -22.84
N VAL A 309 7.54 2.12 -22.69
CA VAL A 309 6.52 2.34 -23.72
C VAL A 309 6.21 3.82 -23.90
N ILE A 310 6.07 4.58 -22.80
CA ILE A 310 5.87 6.03 -22.86
C ILE A 310 7.05 6.71 -23.58
N PHE A 311 8.28 6.34 -23.22
CA PHE A 311 9.47 6.86 -23.88
C PHE A 311 9.49 6.54 -25.38
N PHE A 312 9.12 5.32 -25.77
CA PHE A 312 8.96 4.97 -27.19
C PHE A 312 7.96 5.89 -27.91
N LEU A 313 6.81 6.17 -27.29
CA LEU A 313 5.77 7.03 -27.85
C LEU A 313 6.20 8.51 -27.94
N GLN A 314 7.04 8.97 -27.00
CA GLN A 314 7.64 10.31 -27.01
C GLN A 314 8.68 10.50 -28.13
N ASN A 315 9.27 9.42 -28.63
CA ASN A 315 10.32 9.45 -29.65
C ASN A 315 9.83 8.99 -31.04
N ARG A 316 8.51 8.97 -31.27
CA ARG A 316 7.95 8.82 -32.62
C ARG A 316 8.20 10.08 -33.44
N ASN A 317 8.12 9.96 -34.77
CA ASN A 317 8.22 11.10 -35.68
C ASN A 317 6.97 11.16 -36.58
N PRO A 318 6.03 12.08 -36.33
CA PRO A 318 6.00 13.04 -35.21
C PRO A 318 5.70 12.35 -33.86
N PRO A 319 6.00 12.97 -32.69
CA PRO A 319 5.78 12.35 -31.37
C PRO A 319 4.31 12.06 -31.09
N ILE A 320 4.00 10.89 -30.50
CA ILE A 320 2.62 10.54 -30.07
C ILE A 320 2.33 11.16 -28.70
N LEU A 321 3.29 11.11 -27.79
CA LEU A 321 3.20 11.71 -26.46
C LEU A 321 4.18 12.89 -26.32
N PRO A 322 3.83 13.92 -25.55
CA PRO A 322 4.75 15.01 -25.23
C PRO A 322 5.88 14.52 -24.33
N ARG A 323 7.03 15.19 -24.46
CA ARG A 323 8.19 14.96 -23.58
C ARG A 323 7.87 15.37 -22.14
N ALA A 324 8.55 14.73 -21.18
CA ALA A 324 8.28 14.94 -19.76
C ALA A 324 8.60 16.38 -19.29
N ASP A 325 9.59 17.04 -19.89
CA ASP A 325 9.95 18.43 -19.63
C ASP A 325 8.80 19.41 -19.94
N LEU A 326 8.05 19.19 -21.01
CA LEU A 326 6.85 19.96 -21.33
C LEU A 326 5.74 19.72 -20.30
N ILE A 327 5.55 18.49 -19.84
CA ILE A 327 4.57 18.21 -18.78
C ILE A 327 4.97 18.94 -17.49
N LEU A 328 6.26 18.91 -17.14
CA LEU A 328 6.79 19.55 -15.95
C LEU A 328 6.72 21.07 -16.03
N SER A 329 6.94 21.69 -17.18
CA SER A 329 6.79 23.14 -17.34
C SER A 329 5.34 23.62 -17.24
N LEU A 330 4.38 22.72 -17.45
CA LEU A 330 2.95 22.99 -17.27
C LEU A 330 2.44 22.55 -15.89
N SER A 331 3.33 22.04 -15.03
CA SER A 331 2.98 21.33 -13.80
C SER A 331 2.86 22.21 -12.55
N ASP A 332 2.91 23.55 -12.69
CA ASP A 332 2.86 24.52 -11.59
C ASP A 332 1.64 24.33 -10.65
N SER A 333 0.64 23.54 -11.07
CA SER A 333 -0.58 23.24 -10.31
C SER A 333 -0.75 21.78 -9.84
N PHE A 334 0.23 20.87 -9.97
CA PHE A 334 0.05 19.50 -9.44
C PHE A 334 -0.01 19.53 -7.91
N LYS A 335 -1.21 19.35 -7.34
CA LYS A 335 -1.30 18.94 -5.94
C LYS A 335 -0.91 17.48 -5.86
N ILE A 336 0.33 17.21 -5.48
CA ILE A 336 0.88 15.85 -5.42
C ILE A 336 0.24 15.04 -4.27
N GLU A 337 -0.53 15.68 -3.39
CA GLU A 337 -1.02 15.11 -2.12
C GLU A 337 -2.43 14.50 -2.19
N ASP A 338 -3.16 14.69 -3.29
CA ASP A 338 -4.56 14.27 -3.38
C ASP A 338 -4.84 13.54 -4.69
N MET A 339 -5.13 12.23 -4.62
CA MET A 339 -5.46 11.44 -5.80
C MET A 339 -6.82 11.78 -6.42
N SER A 340 -7.72 12.46 -5.69
CA SER A 340 -9.00 12.94 -6.22
C SER A 340 -8.90 14.28 -6.95
N ASP A 341 -7.78 14.98 -6.83
CA ASP A 341 -7.53 16.20 -7.59
C ASP A 341 -7.24 15.85 -9.05
N GLU A 342 -8.22 16.09 -9.93
CA GLU A 342 -8.16 15.93 -11.38
C GLU A 342 -7.66 17.19 -12.11
N SER A 343 -7.23 18.24 -11.41
CA SER A 343 -6.76 19.47 -12.06
C SER A 343 -5.56 19.25 -12.99
N PHE A 344 -4.77 18.20 -12.76
CA PHE A 344 -3.67 17.79 -13.65
C PHE A 344 -4.15 17.37 -15.04
N LEU A 345 -5.41 16.95 -15.21
CA LEU A 345 -5.96 16.62 -16.53
C LEU A 345 -6.15 17.85 -17.41
N LYS A 346 -6.32 19.04 -16.81
CA LYS A 346 -6.36 20.31 -17.56
C LYS A 346 -5.05 20.61 -18.30
N ILE A 347 -3.96 19.92 -17.95
CA ILE A 347 -2.69 20.02 -18.68
C ILE A 347 -2.83 19.38 -20.06
N ALA A 348 -3.60 18.29 -20.20
CA ALA A 348 -3.84 17.67 -21.49
C ALA A 348 -4.53 18.64 -22.46
N GLU A 349 -5.44 19.50 -21.97
CA GLU A 349 -6.13 20.52 -22.77
C GLU A 349 -5.18 21.59 -23.32
N LYS A 350 -4.06 21.84 -22.62
CA LYS A 350 -3.04 22.82 -23.04
C LYS A 350 -2.06 22.25 -24.07
N ILE A 351 -2.08 20.95 -24.30
CA ILE A 351 -1.13 20.27 -25.18
C ILE A 351 -1.84 19.96 -26.49
N PRO A 352 -1.33 20.43 -27.64
CA PRO A 352 -1.98 20.18 -28.91
C PRO A 352 -2.04 18.66 -29.19
N PRO A 353 -3.12 18.17 -29.82
CA PRO A 353 -3.19 16.79 -30.25
C PRO A 353 -2.00 16.43 -31.14
N THR A 354 -1.51 15.20 -31.00
CA THR A 354 -0.41 14.71 -31.83
C THR A 354 -0.78 14.70 -33.32
N GLU A 355 0.15 15.14 -34.17
CA GLU A 355 0.05 15.04 -35.62
C GLU A 355 0.35 13.63 -36.14
N ASN A 356 0.75 12.70 -35.26
CA ASN A 356 1.13 11.35 -35.63
C ASN A 356 -0.09 10.51 -36.02
N LYS A 357 -0.07 9.97 -37.25
CA LYS A 357 -1.16 9.16 -37.84
C LYS A 357 -0.85 7.65 -37.86
N GLU A 358 0.23 7.20 -37.22
CA GLU A 358 0.58 5.77 -37.18
C GLU A 358 -0.49 4.96 -36.42
N THR A 359 -0.81 3.79 -36.95
CA THR A 359 -1.67 2.80 -36.29
C THR A 359 -0.88 1.99 -35.26
N ILE A 360 -1.58 1.38 -34.29
CA ILE A 360 -0.97 0.59 -33.21
C ILE A 360 -0.50 -0.77 -33.73
N GLY A 361 -1.34 -1.47 -34.49
CA GLY A 361 -0.93 -2.59 -35.31
C GLY A 361 -0.47 -2.07 -36.66
N ARG A 362 0.83 -2.15 -36.95
CA ARG A 362 1.27 -2.21 -38.35
C ARG A 362 0.98 -3.65 -38.84
N PRO A 363 0.42 -3.82 -40.04
CA PRO A 363 0.17 -5.15 -40.61
C PRO A 363 1.45 -5.97 -40.76
#